data_AF-A0A7X7XZV2-F1
#
_entry.id   AF-A0A7X7XZV2-F1
#
_cell.length_a   1.000
_cell.length_b   1.000
_cell.length_c   1.000
_cell.angle_alpha   90.00
_cell.angle_beta   90.00
_cell.angle_gamma   90.00
#
_symmetry.space_group_name_H-M   'P 1'
#
loop_
_entity.id
_entity.type
_entity.pdbx_description
1 polymer ?
#
loop_
_entity_poly.entity_id
_entity_poly.type
_entity_poly.pdbx_seq_one_letter_code
_entity_poly.pdbx_strand_id
1 'polypeptide(L)'
;MSIKPVDYQILIPKTSEVSKIQNDNQNKNATIQQQQSVSTQHKAEDSVNLVYSQESPQKAAIREKEKEKKKKNPDKKGRGRKYKHKKNQDNGTSIIDIRL
;
A
#
# COMPACT_ATOMS: atom_id res chain seq x y z
N MET A 1 -66.41 35.66 5.42
CA MET A 1 -65.13 35.41 6.11
C MET A 1 -64.00 35.84 5.19
N SER A 2 -63.26 36.88 5.55
CA SER A 2 -62.09 37.37 4.79
C SER A 2 -60.83 36.67 5.31
N ILE A 3 -60.25 35.81 4.48
CA ILE A 3 -58.95 35.17 4.74
C ILE A 3 -57.87 36.26 4.69
N LYS A 4 -57.16 36.46 5.81
CA LYS A 4 -55.97 37.32 5.82
C LYS A 4 -54.86 36.61 5.02
N PRO A 5 -54.20 37.27 4.05
CA PRO A 5 -53.10 36.65 3.34
C PRO A 5 -51.96 36.37 4.33
N VAL A 6 -51.54 35.12 4.40
CA VAL A 6 -50.34 34.71 5.13
C VAL A 6 -49.13 35.21 4.35
N ASP A 7 -48.21 35.87 5.02
CA ASP A 7 -47.01 36.44 4.39
C ASP A 7 -46.04 35.33 3.99
N TYR A 8 -46.11 34.89 2.74
CA TYR A 8 -45.32 33.79 2.20
C TYR A 8 -43.80 34.10 2.13
N GLN A 9 -43.37 35.34 2.36
CA GLN A 9 -41.96 35.73 2.34
C GLN A 9 -41.11 35.04 3.43
N ILE A 10 -41.73 34.63 4.54
CA ILE A 10 -41.06 33.87 5.60
C ILE A 10 -40.99 32.38 5.24
N LEU A 11 -41.89 31.90 4.38
CA LEU A 11 -42.08 30.49 4.03
C LEU A 11 -41.23 30.06 2.83
N ILE A 12 -40.65 31.01 2.08
CA ILE A 12 -39.67 30.70 1.05
C ILE A 12 -38.35 30.40 1.74
N PRO A 13 -37.87 29.13 1.76
CA PRO A 13 -36.55 28.85 2.25
C PRO A 13 -35.58 29.70 1.45
N LYS A 14 -34.81 30.55 2.13
CA LYS A 14 -33.80 31.39 1.49
C LYS A 14 -32.88 30.48 0.70
N THR A 15 -33.12 30.39 -0.60
CA THR A 15 -32.47 29.43 -1.51
C THR A 15 -30.95 29.60 -1.49
N SER A 16 -30.49 30.83 -1.22
CA SER A 16 -29.09 31.16 -0.96
C SER A 16 -28.52 30.47 0.28
N GLU A 17 -29.26 30.40 1.39
CA GLU A 17 -28.77 29.77 2.63
C GLU A 17 -28.72 28.25 2.48
N VAL A 18 -29.74 27.65 1.86
CA VAL A 18 -29.77 26.20 1.56
C VAL A 18 -28.65 25.80 0.59
N SER A 19 -28.45 26.59 -0.47
CA SER A 19 -27.38 26.36 -1.44
C SER A 19 -26.00 26.47 -0.78
N LYS A 20 -25.80 27.46 0.10
CA LYS A 20 -24.55 27.61 0.85
C LYS A 20 -24.29 26.41 1.76
N ILE A 21 -25.28 25.95 2.51
CA ILE A 21 -25.15 24.77 3.38
C ILE A 21 -24.79 23.52 2.55
N GLN A 22 -25.42 23.35 1.39
CA GLN A 22 -25.12 22.22 0.51
C GLN A 22 -23.69 22.28 -0.03
N ASN A 23 -23.23 23.46 -0.44
CA ASN A 23 -21.87 23.69 -0.93
C ASN A 23 -20.83 23.44 0.19
N ASP A 24 -21.06 23.99 1.38
CA ASP A 24 -20.19 23.81 2.54
C ASP A 24 -20.09 22.32 2.92
N ASN A 25 -21.20 21.58 2.88
CA ASN A 25 -21.20 20.14 3.12
C ASN A 25 -20.43 19.35 2.04
N GLN A 26 -20.57 19.72 0.77
CA GLN A 26 -19.82 19.09 -0.32
C GLN A 26 -18.31 19.33 -0.17
N ASN A 27 -17.90 20.57 0.12
CA ASN A 27 -16.49 20.92 0.32
C ASN A 27 -15.88 20.21 1.54
N LYS A 28 -16.63 20.13 2.63
CA LYS A 28 -16.20 19.39 3.83
C LYS A 28 -16.00 17.91 3.53
N ASN A 29 -16.94 17.30 2.81
CA ASN A 29 -16.83 15.89 2.42
C ASN A 29 -15.65 15.64 1.48
N ALA A 30 -15.43 16.51 0.50
CA ALA A 30 -14.26 16.42 -0.39
C ALA A 30 -12.94 16.51 0.41
N THR A 31 -12.87 17.43 1.37
CA THR A 31 -11.69 17.61 2.22
C THR A 31 -11.42 16.38 3.09
N ILE A 32 -12.46 15.81 3.71
CA ILE A 32 -12.35 14.59 4.52
C ILE A 32 -11.88 13.41 3.67
N GLN A 33 -12.42 13.24 2.47
CA GLN A 33 -12.00 12.18 1.55
C GLN A 33 -10.53 12.34 1.16
N GLN A 34 -10.10 13.55 0.81
CA GLN A 34 -8.70 13.82 0.48
C GLN A 34 -7.78 13.50 1.67
N GLN A 35 -8.15 13.92 2.88
CA GLN A 35 -7.38 13.64 4.09
C GLN A 35 -7.29 12.12 4.37
N GLN A 36 -8.38 11.39 4.17
CA GLN A 36 -8.41 9.94 4.34
C GLN A 36 -7.52 9.23 3.31
N SER A 37 -7.55 9.65 2.04
CA SER A 37 -6.68 9.11 1.00
C SER A 37 -5.20 9.34 1.31
N VAL A 38 -4.83 10.56 1.73
CA VAL A 38 -3.45 10.90 2.12
C VAL A 38 -3.01 10.07 3.33
N SER A 39 -3.86 9.91 4.34
CA SER A 39 -3.54 9.09 5.51
C SER A 39 -3.31 7.62 5.15
N THR A 40 -4.15 7.06 4.27
CA THR A 40 -3.99 5.68 3.80
C THR A 40 -2.71 5.51 2.97
N GLN A 41 -2.40 6.48 2.11
CA GLN A 41 -1.16 6.47 1.32
C GLN A 41 0.07 6.47 2.24
N HIS A 42 0.13 7.37 3.22
CA HIS A 42 1.27 7.40 4.16
C HIS A 42 1.40 6.10 4.95
N LYS A 43 0.30 5.52 5.42
CA LYS A 43 0.34 4.21 6.10
C LYS A 43 0.86 3.10 5.19
N ALA A 44 0.50 3.12 3.90
CA ALA A 44 1.00 2.17 2.93
C ALA A 44 2.51 2.37 2.69
N GLU A 45 2.96 3.60 2.50
CA GLU A 45 4.38 3.95 2.36
C GLU A 45 5.19 3.52 3.58
N ASP A 46 4.71 3.82 4.79
CA ASP A 46 5.35 3.42 6.04
C ASP A 46 5.44 1.90 6.18
N SER A 47 4.39 1.18 5.79
CA SER A 47 4.38 -0.30 5.83
C SER A 47 5.40 -0.90 4.86
N VAL A 48 5.51 -0.36 3.64
CA VAL A 48 6.49 -0.82 2.64
C VAL A 48 7.90 -0.50 3.10
N ASN A 49 8.13 0.69 3.64
CA ASN A 49 9.42 1.10 4.19
C ASN A 49 9.81 0.23 5.39
N LEU A 50 8.88 -0.13 6.26
CA LEU A 50 9.11 -1.03 7.39
C LEU A 50 9.50 -2.43 6.92
N VAL A 51 8.81 -3.00 5.93
CA VAL A 51 9.18 -4.32 5.38
C VAL A 51 10.56 -4.27 4.71
N TYR A 52 10.84 -3.25 3.91
CA TYR A 52 12.13 -3.09 3.25
C TYR A 52 13.29 -2.87 4.24
N SER A 53 13.06 -2.08 5.29
CA SER A 53 14.02 -1.83 6.37
C SER A 53 14.24 -3.05 7.27
N GLN A 54 13.32 -4.03 7.30
CA GLN A 54 13.56 -5.32 7.95
C GLN A 54 14.34 -6.29 7.06
N GLU A 55 14.05 -6.33 5.76
CA GLU A 55 14.75 -7.22 4.82
C GLU A 55 16.23 -6.87 4.67
N SER A 56 16.59 -5.60 4.68
CA SER A 56 17.98 -5.14 4.48
C SER A 56 18.97 -5.61 5.58
N PRO A 57 18.71 -5.41 6.89
CA PRO A 57 19.56 -5.92 7.97
C PRO A 57 19.50 -7.44 8.07
N GLN A 58 18.36 -8.09 7.78
CA GLN A 58 18.29 -9.55 7.74
C GLN A 58 19.16 -10.14 6.61
N LYS A 59 19.12 -9.56 5.40
CA LYS A 59 20.01 -9.95 4.29
C LYS A 59 21.48 -9.74 4.64
N ALA A 60 21.82 -8.65 5.33
CA ALA A 60 23.18 -8.41 5.81
C ALA A 60 23.65 -9.48 6.82
N ALA A 61 22.82 -9.79 7.82
CA ALA A 61 23.12 -10.81 8.83
C ALA A 61 23.24 -12.22 8.24
N ILE A 62 22.40 -12.58 7.26
CA ILE A 62 22.51 -13.86 6.54
C ILE A 62 23.83 -13.94 5.78
N ARG A 63 24.21 -12.87 5.05
CA ARG A 63 25.45 -12.82 4.28
C ARG A 63 26.69 -12.94 5.17
N GLU A 64 26.67 -12.37 6.36
CA GLU A 64 27.75 -12.49 7.34
C GLU A 64 27.85 -13.92 7.89
N LYS A 65 26.73 -14.53 8.31
CA LYS A 65 26.69 -15.93 8.76
C LYS A 65 27.16 -16.90 7.68
N GLU A 66 26.81 -16.68 6.42
CA GLU A 66 27.30 -17.49 5.30
C GLU A 66 28.81 -17.34 5.06
N LYS A 67 29.34 -16.11 5.17
CA LYS A 67 30.80 -15.86 5.07
C LYS A 67 31.55 -16.52 6.22
N GLU A 68 31.02 -16.48 7.44
CA GLU A 68 31.65 -17.11 8.61
C GLU A 68 31.64 -18.65 8.49
N LYS A 69 30.53 -19.24 8.05
CA LYS A 69 30.44 -20.68 7.74
C LYS A 69 31.43 -21.12 6.65
N LYS A 70 31.64 -20.30 5.62
CA LYS A 70 32.65 -20.57 4.57
C LYS A 70 34.09 -20.45 5.08
N LYS A 71 34.38 -19.56 6.03
CA LYS A 71 35.72 -19.41 6.63
C LYS A 71 36.07 -20.52 7.62
N LYS A 72 35.11 -21.09 8.33
CA LYS A 72 35.34 -22.17 9.32
C LYS A 72 35.53 -23.58 8.71
N ASN A 73 35.36 -23.76 7.40
CA ASN A 73 35.58 -25.04 6.71
C ASN A 73 36.52 -24.89 5.50
N PRO A 74 37.85 -24.80 5.68
CA PRO A 74 38.79 -24.87 4.56
C PRO A 74 39.10 -26.30 4.07
N ASP A 75 38.76 -27.36 4.83
CA ASP A 75 39.41 -28.68 4.66
C ASP A 75 38.71 -29.74 3.80
N LYS A 76 37.73 -29.40 2.95
CA LYS A 76 37.15 -30.40 2.03
C LYS A 76 37.00 -29.90 0.58
N LYS A 77 38.13 -29.56 -0.04
CA LYS A 77 38.26 -29.59 -1.52
C LYS A 77 39.44 -30.47 -1.94
N GLY A 78 39.38 -31.74 -1.52
CA GLY A 78 40.15 -32.83 -2.10
C GLY A 78 39.29 -33.66 -3.04
N ARG A 79 39.66 -33.65 -4.33
CA ARG A 79 39.46 -34.71 -5.35
C ARG A 79 38.02 -35.16 -5.67
N GLY A 80 37.64 -34.99 -6.95
CA GLY A 80 36.89 -36.04 -7.64
C GLY A 80 35.74 -35.59 -8.53
N ARG A 81 35.94 -35.83 -9.83
CA ARG A 81 34.94 -36.14 -10.86
C ARG A 81 34.16 -34.96 -11.48
N LYS A 82 34.65 -34.57 -12.65
CA LYS A 82 33.87 -34.02 -13.76
C LYS A 82 32.69 -34.96 -14.06
N TYR A 83 31.47 -34.52 -13.76
CA TYR A 83 30.28 -34.97 -14.48
C TYR A 83 29.56 -33.72 -15.00
N LYS A 84 29.63 -33.52 -16.32
CA LYS A 84 28.80 -32.55 -17.04
C LYS A 84 27.37 -33.09 -17.00
N HIS A 85 26.51 -32.47 -16.19
CA HIS A 85 25.07 -32.54 -16.41
C HIS A 85 24.59 -31.16 -16.82
N LYS A 86 24.30 -30.98 -18.10
CA LYS A 86 23.49 -29.86 -18.58
C LYS A 86 22.11 -30.05 -17.96
N LYS A 87 21.69 -29.14 -17.08
CA LYS A 87 20.30 -29.00 -16.66
C LYS A 87 19.95 -27.54 -16.88
N ASN A 88 18.99 -27.31 -17.77
CA ASN A 88 18.46 -25.98 -18.09
C ASN A 88 18.12 -25.25 -16.79
N GLN A 89 18.63 -24.03 -16.66
CA GLN A 89 18.10 -23.04 -15.73
C GLN A 89 16.74 -22.61 -16.28
N ASP A 90 15.69 -23.37 -16.00
CA ASP A 90 14.37 -22.76 -15.87
C ASP A 90 14.39 -22.03 -14.53
N ASN A 91 14.64 -20.73 -14.61
CA ASN A 91 14.41 -19.82 -13.50
C ASN A 91 12.93 -19.92 -13.14
N GLY A 92 12.64 -20.57 -12.02
CA GLY A 92 11.29 -20.69 -11.47
C GLY A 92 10.70 -19.31 -11.18
N THR A 93 9.96 -18.77 -12.13
CA THR A 93 8.80 -17.94 -11.84
C THR A 93 7.64 -18.91 -11.69
N SER A 94 7.18 -19.12 -10.45
CA SER A 94 5.93 -19.85 -10.21
C SER A 94 4.77 -19.04 -10.80
N ILE A 95 4.43 -19.30 -12.06
CA ILE A 95 3.22 -18.77 -12.68
C ILE A 95 2.06 -19.56 -12.08
N ILE A 96 1.20 -18.89 -11.33
CA ILE A 96 -0.06 -19.45 -10.84
C ILE A 96 -1.10 -19.19 -11.92
N ASP A 97 -1.50 -20.24 -12.64
CA ASP A 97 -2.61 -20.18 -13.58
C ASP A 97 -3.93 -20.25 -12.82
N ILE A 98 -4.67 -19.14 -12.78
CA ILE A 98 -6.06 -19.12 -12.34
C ILE A 98 -6.93 -19.30 -13.59
N ARG A 99 -7.66 -20.41 -13.69
CA ARG A 99 -8.69 -20.59 -14.74
C ARG A 99 -9.96 -19.85 -14.33
N LEU A 100 -10.48 -19.03 -15.25
CA LEU A 100 -11.84 -18.49 -15.22
C LEU A 100 -12.84 -19.57 -15.65
#